data_AF-A0A255HEN0-F1
#
_entry.id   AF-A0A255HEN0-F1
#
_cell.length_a   1.000
_cell.length_b   1.000
_cell.length_c   1.000
_cell.angle_alpha   90.00
_cell.angle_beta   90.00
_cell.angle_gamma   90.00
#
_symmetry.space_group_name_H-M   'P 1'
#
loop_
_entity.id
_entity.type
_entity.pdbx_description
1 polymer ?
#
loop_
_entity_poly.entity_id
_entity_poly.type
_entity_poly.pdbx_seq_one_letter_code
_entity_poly.pdbx_strand_id
1 'polypeptide(L)' 'MLMKDAGMRIRVEPELREAFIRLCRDKDMPAARVLRAFMRDFVEREGDDQQFPLSFKEQVTEKV' A
#
# COMPACT_ATOMS: atom_id res chain seq x y z
N MET A 1 -5.33 24.38 -9.14
CA MET A 1 -6.21 23.81 -8.09
C MET A 1 -5.30 23.20 -7.03
N LEU A 2 -5.35 23.70 -5.80
CA LEU A 2 -4.65 23.07 -4.66
C LEU A 2 -5.22 21.66 -4.51
N MET A 3 -4.47 20.65 -4.96
CA MET A 3 -4.80 19.25 -4.73
C MET A 3 -4.88 19.07 -3.22
N LYS A 4 -6.11 18.96 -2.69
CA LYS A 4 -6.33 18.73 -1.28
C LYS A 4 -5.71 17.38 -0.95
N ASP A 5 -4.65 17.38 -0.14
CA ASP A 5 -4.13 16.15 0.44
C ASP A 5 -5.25 15.49 1.24
N ALA A 6 -5.67 14.30 0.81
CA ALA A 6 -6.62 13.48 1.56
C ALA A 6 -5.86 12.58 2.53
N GLY A 7 -6.21 12.64 3.82
CA GLY A 7 -5.68 11.72 4.82
C GLY A 7 -6.49 10.42 4.85
N MET A 8 -5.80 9.28 4.74
CA MET A 8 -6.40 7.95 4.87
C MET A 8 -5.78 7.22 6.06
N ARG A 9 -6.63 6.70 6.96
CA ARG A 9 -6.18 5.89 8.11
C ARG A 9 -6.47 4.42 7.85
N ILE A 10 -5.42 3.63 7.72
CA ILE A 10 -5.51 2.17 7.51
C ILE A 10 -5.09 1.49 8.81
N ARG A 11 -5.85 0.48 9.26
CA ARG A 11 -5.42 -0.42 10.32
C ARG A 11 -4.80 -1.65 9.67
N VAL A 12 -3.63 -2.04 10.15
CA VAL A 12 -2.90 -3.22 9.69
C VAL A 12 -2.42 -3.98 10.92
N GLU A 13 -2.04 -5.23 10.73
CA GLU A 13 -1.44 -6.03 11.78
C GLU A 13 -0.14 -5.39 12.29
N PRO A 14 0.15 -5.49 13.60
CA PRO A 14 1.32 -4.87 14.20
C PRO A 14 2.63 -5.40 13.59
N GLU A 15 2.70 -6.70 13.31
CA GLU A 15 3.88 -7.35 12.72
C GLU A 15 4.16 -6.85 11.30
N LEU A 16 3.11 -6.72 10.48
CA LEU A 16 3.22 -6.18 9.13
C LEU A 16 3.71 -4.72 9.15
N ARG A 17 3.17 -3.90 10.06
CA ARG A 17 3.62 -2.52 10.26
C ARG A 17 5.10 -2.47 10.62
N GLU A 18 5.54 -3.29 11.56
CA GLU A 18 6.93 -3.31 12.02
C GLU A 18 7.89 -3.76 10.91
N ALA A 19 7.55 -4.84 10.20
CA ALA A 19 8.32 -5.32 9.05
C ALA A 19 8.43 -4.24 7.96
N PHE A 20 7.32 -3.58 7.62
CA PHE A 20 7.30 -2.53 6.61
C PHE A 20 8.13 -1.31 7.02
N ILE A 21 7.99 -0.84 8.27
CA ILE A 21 8.77 0.30 8.78
C ILE A 21 10.26 -0.05 8.82
N ARG A 22 10.62 -1.27 9.23
CA ARG A 22 12.02 -1.73 9.24
C ARG A 22 12.64 -1.69 7.85
N LEU A 23 11.95 -2.22 6.84
CA LEU A 23 12.40 -2.18 5.45
C LEU A 23 12.50 -0.76 4.90
N CYS A 24 11.55 0.10 5.23
CA CYS A 24 11.58 1.51 4.83
C CYS A 24 12.81 2.23 5.41
N ARG A 25 13.12 1.98 6.68
CA ARG A 25 14.32 2.53 7.34
C ARG A 25 15.61 2.02 6.72
N ASP A 26 15.69 0.71 6.47
CA ASP A 26 16.87 0.09 5.86
C ASP A 26 17.19 0.68 4.48
N LYS A 27 16.14 1.02 3.71
CA LYS A 27 16.26 1.62 2.38
C LYS A 27 16.30 3.16 2.37
N ASP A 28 16.37 3.80 3.55
CA ASP A 28 16.31 5.27 3.71
C ASP A 28 15.11 5.93 2.98
N MET A 29 13.99 5.20 2.89
CA MET A 29 12.80 5.66 2.19
C MET A 29 11.65 5.92 3.17
N PRO A 30 10.98 7.08 3.11
CA PRO A 30 9.79 7.32 3.90
C PRO A 30 8.66 6.34 3.54
N ALA A 31 8.06 5.72 4.56
CA ALA A 31 6.93 4.80 4.39
C ALA A 31 5.79 5.39 3.53
N ALA A 32 5.48 6.68 3.71
CA ALA A 32 4.47 7.38 2.92
C ALA A 32 4.86 7.49 1.43
N ARG A 33 6.15 7.59 1.09
CA ARG A 33 6.62 7.64 -0.29
C ARG A 33 6.45 6.28 -0.96
N VAL A 34 6.84 5.21 -0.26
CA VAL A 34 6.67 3.83 -0.74
C VAL A 34 5.19 3.51 -0.94
N LEU A 35 4.33 3.86 0.03
CA LEU A 35 2.90 3.63 -0.07
C LEU A 35 2.27 4.38 -1.24
N ARG A 36 2.59 5.66 -1.44
CA ARG A 36 2.09 6.43 -2.60
C ARG A 36 2.58 5.88 -3.93
N ALA A 37 3.82 5.40 -4.01
CA ALA A 37 4.37 4.78 -5.21
C ALA A 37 3.64 3.47 -5.53
N PHE A 38 3.46 2.63 -4.51
CA PHE A 38 2.72 1.38 -4.62
C PHE A 38 1.26 1.60 -5.03
N MET A 39 0.56 2.55 -4.41
CA MET A 39 -0.82 2.88 -4.77
C MET A 39 -0.96 3.34 -6.21
N ARG A 40 -0.01 4.16 -6.70
CA ARG A 40 -0.03 4.63 -8.09
C ARG A 40 0.27 3.50 -9.07
N ASP A 41 1.31 2.71 -8.82
CA ASP A 41 1.64 1.55 -9.66
C ASP A 41 0.48 0.54 -9.69
N PHE A 42 -0.19 0.31 -8.56
CA PHE A 42 -1.40 -0.52 -8.49
C PHE A 42 -2.54 0.06 -9.34
N VAL A 43 -2.83 1.36 -9.24
CA VAL A 43 -3.88 2.01 -10.04
C VAL A 43 -3.50 2.07 -11.52
N GLU A 44 -2.23 2.21 -11.88
CA GLU A 44 -1.78 2.20 -13.28
C GLU A 44 -1.90 0.81 -13.91
N ARG A 45 -1.68 -0.26 -13.13
CA ARG A 45 -1.83 -1.64 -13.61
C ARG A 45 -3.28 -2.08 -13.74
N GLU A 46 -4.09 -1.76 -12.73
CA GLU A 46 -5.48 -2.23 -12.67
C GLU A 46 -6.47 -1.22 -13.28
N GLY A 47 -6.10 0.05 -13.40
CA GLY A 47 -6.98 1.14 -13.81
C GLY A 47 -7.25 1.26 -15.31
N ASP A 48 -6.67 0.39 -16.14
CA ASP A 48 -7.13 0.21 -17.52
C ASP A 48 -8.43 -0.64 -17.55
N ASP A 49 -8.70 -1.40 -16.48
CA ASP A 49 -9.95 -2.15 -16.29
C ASP A 49 -10.81 -1.46 -15.22
N GLN A 50 -11.74 -0.63 -15.67
CA GLN A 50 -12.60 0.24 -14.85
C GLN A 50 -13.65 -0.51 -14.00
N GLN A 51 -13.37 -1.75 -13.56
CA GLN A 51 -14.25 -2.57 -12.74
C GLN A 51 -13.46 -3.45 -11.77
N PHE A 52 -13.07 -2.92 -10.61
CA PHE A 52 -12.70 -3.77 -9.48
C PHE A 52 -13.86 -3.93 -8.49
N PRO A 53 -14.58 -5.07 -8.50
CA PRO A 53 -15.26 -5.52 -7.31
C PRO A 53 -14.19 -5.92 -6.28
N LEU A 54 -14.24 -5.28 -5.11
CA LEU A 54 -13.45 -5.58 -3.92
C LEU A 54 -13.74 -7.01 -3.43
N SER A 55 -13.11 -7.99 -4.07
CA SER A 55 -12.81 -9.30 -3.49
C SER A 55 -11.31 -9.48 -3.54
N PHE A 56 -10.64 -8.63 -2.76
CA PHE A 56 -9.26 -8.85 -2.33
C PHE A 56 -9.28 -10.12 -1.47
N LYS A 57 -9.18 -11.28 -2.13
CA LYS A 57 -8.90 -12.54 -1.43
C LYS A 57 -7.49 -12.40 -0.88
N GLU A 58 -7.44 -12.18 0.43
CA GLU A 58 -6.43 -12.65 1.36
C GLU A 58 -5.47 -13.64 0.70
N GLN A 59 -4.30 -13.15 0.30
CA GLN A 59 -3.11 -13.96 0.13
C GLN A 59 -2.07 -13.42 1.11
N VAL A 60 -2.39 -13.55 2.41
CA VAL A 60 -1.34 -13.65 3.41
C VAL A 60 -0.76 -15.05 3.23
N THR A 61 0.51 -15.05 2.87
CA THR A 61 1.34 -16.22 2.63
C THR A 61 1.38 -17.10 3.88
N GLU A 62 0.68 -18.22 3.85
CA GLU A 62 1.00 -19.38 4.69
C GLU A 62 1.71 -20.42 3.79
N LYS A 63 3.04 -20.31 3.76
CA LYS A 63 3.92 -21.45 3.50
C LYS A 63 4.75 -21.60 4.78
N VAL A 64 4.37 -22.54 5.65
CA VAL A 64 5.24 -23.59 6.23
C VAL A 64 4.34 -24.72 6.68
#